data_AF-A0A4S2SJI3-F1
#
_entry.id   AF-A0A4S2SJI3-F1
#
_cell.length_a   1.000
_cell.length_b   1.000
_cell.length_c   1.000
_cell.angle_alpha   90.00
_cell.angle_beta   90.00
_cell.angle_gamma   90.00
#
_symmetry.space_group_name_H-M   'P 1'
#
loop_
_entity.id
_entity.type
_entity.pdbx_description
1 polymer ?
#
loop_
_entity_poly.entity_id
_entity_poly.type
_entity_poly.pdbx_seq_one_letter_code
_entity_poly.pdbx_strand_id
1 'polypeptide(L)'
;MEDQRPPLASLDAFATWEPVLRLMLAGDTQRRAARSARVAGRISQCGWSLALRGTMSSTARIAVEDIQRALARGGVQEIAFRAEVQPDGRTTLGLVWPSPVVEPAVGYPDLGVLLLSDGSLPEPWLRRPDPVPGAMPAPSADLELLERTLRERLPDAIGATEEEIAAAEARLGVTLSDELKVLYRVTRVDCDDDFEAADRAGEAVGCELSGLEHLYAVDGAVRHPGWDLGATQAISAAPDAPVQGLAGSPGWIGFGSNGGDEFAVDLTPGPAGHFGQIILVAHEQSLGAELVADSLTDFVLGRMREERRDRLEDGLPAMASVGTGYLKTIQDAAHPALEALSIGDWAGTPFSLAPVAGLPSLRTLTASPGTLADPLEVAGLTGLEFLELGAQEWSRLLDAGAVPRSLKAAAIKVRDQDHLPVVALANEILALWDRPQIVQTLLEGDLGPAA
;
A
#
# COMPACT_ATOMS: atom_id res chain seq x y z
N MET A 1 -21.66 -24.60 -34.90
CA MET A 1 -22.32 -24.56 -33.58
C MET A 1 -21.48 -25.44 -32.67
N GLU A 2 -20.30 -24.91 -32.31
CA GLU A 2 -19.37 -25.57 -31.40
C GLU A 2 -19.58 -24.96 -30.02
N ASP A 3 -19.96 -25.85 -29.12
CA ASP A 3 -20.33 -25.62 -27.73
C ASP A 3 -19.06 -25.24 -26.95
N GLN A 4 -18.79 -23.93 -26.87
CA GLN A 4 -17.74 -23.34 -26.04
C GLN A 4 -18.12 -23.53 -24.57
N ARG A 5 -17.67 -24.64 -23.96
CA ARG A 5 -17.58 -24.75 -22.49
C ARG A 5 -16.78 -23.55 -21.95
N PRO A 6 -17.16 -22.99 -20.77
CA PRO A 6 -16.65 -21.70 -20.34
C PRO A 6 -15.12 -21.74 -20.12
N PRO A 7 -14.40 -20.66 -20.47
CA PRO A 7 -12.92 -20.59 -20.50
C PRO A 7 -12.23 -20.78 -19.14
N LEU A 8 -12.98 -20.81 -18.04
CA LEU A 8 -12.47 -21.09 -16.69
C LEU A 8 -12.37 -22.60 -16.39
N ALA A 9 -13.14 -23.44 -17.08
CA ALA A 9 -13.14 -24.90 -16.85
C ALA A 9 -11.80 -25.56 -17.19
N SER A 10 -10.97 -24.93 -18.03
CA SER A 10 -9.60 -25.40 -18.28
C SER A 10 -8.63 -25.13 -17.12
N LEU A 11 -8.93 -24.14 -16.26
CA LEU A 11 -8.14 -23.85 -15.06
C LEU A 11 -8.46 -24.82 -13.92
N ASP A 12 -9.62 -25.48 -13.97
CA ASP A 12 -10.01 -26.55 -13.05
C ASP A 12 -9.34 -27.90 -13.37
N ALA A 13 -8.46 -27.95 -14.38
CA ALA A 13 -7.72 -29.16 -14.74
C ALA A 13 -6.29 -29.12 -14.18
N PHE A 14 -5.91 -30.16 -13.42
CA PHE A 14 -4.56 -30.27 -12.84
C PHE A 14 -3.44 -30.22 -13.90
N ALA A 15 -3.68 -30.80 -15.09
CA ALA A 15 -2.71 -30.84 -16.20
C ALA A 15 -2.26 -29.44 -16.67
N THR A 16 -3.11 -28.41 -16.50
CA THR A 16 -2.78 -27.02 -16.82
C THR A 16 -1.70 -26.47 -15.88
N TRP A 17 -1.69 -26.91 -14.62
CA TRP A 17 -0.81 -26.42 -13.56
C TRP A 17 0.46 -27.26 -13.38
N GLU A 18 0.43 -28.52 -13.81
CA GLU A 18 1.52 -29.48 -13.69
C GLU A 18 2.91 -28.94 -14.15
N PRO A 19 3.07 -28.26 -15.31
CA PRO A 19 4.36 -27.70 -15.72
C PRO A 19 4.88 -26.61 -14.78
N VAL A 20 3.98 -25.79 -14.22
CA VAL A 20 4.32 -24.70 -13.28
C VAL A 20 4.76 -25.30 -11.95
N LEU A 21 4.00 -26.26 -11.43
CA LEU A 21 4.33 -26.96 -10.18
C LEU A 21 5.68 -27.70 -10.29
N ARG A 22 5.92 -28.42 -11.39
CA ARG A 22 7.21 -29.11 -11.60
C ARG A 22 8.39 -28.15 -11.61
N LEU A 23 8.25 -26.97 -12.21
CA LEU A 23 9.30 -25.96 -12.22
C LEU A 23 9.58 -25.44 -10.81
N MET A 24 8.54 -25.07 -10.07
CA MET A 24 8.69 -24.56 -8.69
C MET A 24 9.36 -25.59 -7.78
N LEU A 25 9.07 -26.87 -8.00
CA LEU A 25 9.64 -27.96 -7.21
C LEU A 25 11.05 -28.35 -7.66
N ALA A 26 11.50 -28.01 -8.89
CA ALA A 26 12.72 -28.54 -9.51
C ALA A 26 14.01 -28.23 -8.72
N GLY A 27 14.01 -27.19 -7.89
CA GLY A 27 15.14 -26.81 -7.03
C GLY A 27 15.26 -27.55 -5.70
N ASP A 28 14.30 -28.43 -5.35
CA ASP A 28 14.18 -28.98 -3.98
C ASP A 28 14.38 -30.51 -3.89
N THR A 29 15.07 -31.11 -4.87
CA THR A 29 15.30 -32.58 -4.97
C THR A 29 15.98 -33.17 -3.72
N GLN A 30 16.83 -32.42 -3.01
CA GLN A 30 17.45 -32.89 -1.76
C GLN A 30 16.50 -32.91 -0.54
N ARG A 31 15.41 -32.13 -0.51
CA ARG A 31 14.42 -32.14 0.59
C ARG A 31 13.29 -33.15 0.38
N ARG A 32 13.00 -33.51 -0.88
CA ARG A 32 11.88 -34.41 -1.25
C ARG A 32 12.03 -35.86 -0.75
N ALA A 33 13.24 -36.31 -0.43
CA ALA A 33 13.47 -37.70 -0.04
C ALA A 33 12.87 -38.09 1.33
N ALA A 34 12.38 -37.13 2.14
CA ALA A 34 11.88 -37.41 3.49
C ALA A 34 10.62 -36.63 3.93
N ARG A 35 10.19 -35.59 3.21
CA ARG A 35 9.05 -34.72 3.62
C ARG A 35 8.22 -34.28 2.41
N SER A 36 6.93 -34.01 2.63
CA SER A 36 6.06 -33.38 1.63
C SER A 36 6.64 -32.03 1.19
N ALA A 37 6.67 -31.77 -0.10
CA ALA A 37 7.09 -30.50 -0.67
C ALA A 37 5.87 -29.59 -0.86
N ARG A 38 6.01 -28.29 -0.57
CA ARG A 38 4.91 -27.33 -0.63
C ARG A 38 5.33 -26.11 -1.43
N VAL A 39 4.43 -25.63 -2.28
CA VAL A 39 4.67 -24.47 -3.15
C VAL A 39 3.43 -23.59 -3.18
N ALA A 40 3.64 -22.29 -3.25
CA ALA A 40 2.59 -21.29 -3.35
C ALA A 40 3.00 -20.16 -4.29
N GLY A 41 2.01 -19.52 -4.91
CA GLY A 41 2.25 -18.43 -5.85
C GLY A 41 0.96 -17.79 -6.35
N ARG A 42 1.14 -16.72 -7.14
CA ARG A 42 0.06 -15.94 -7.73
C ARG A 42 0.31 -15.74 -9.22
N ILE A 43 -0.75 -15.83 -10.02
CA ILE A 43 -0.71 -15.51 -11.45
C ILE A 43 -1.84 -14.53 -11.73
N SER A 44 -1.48 -13.37 -12.26
CA SER A 44 -2.39 -12.31 -12.71
C SER A 44 -2.38 -12.18 -14.22
N GLN A 45 -3.32 -11.41 -14.78
CA GLN A 45 -3.37 -11.15 -16.22
C GLN A 45 -2.09 -10.48 -16.77
N CYS A 46 -1.39 -9.69 -15.93
CA CYS A 46 -0.27 -8.85 -16.35
C CYS A 46 1.09 -9.29 -15.77
N GLY A 47 1.11 -10.25 -14.84
CA GLY A 47 2.33 -10.73 -14.21
C GLY A 47 2.11 -11.95 -13.32
N TRP A 48 3.17 -12.43 -12.68
CA TRP A 48 3.11 -13.56 -11.75
C TRP A 48 4.13 -13.40 -10.62
N SER A 49 3.80 -13.93 -9.45
CA SER A 49 4.71 -14.07 -8.33
C SER A 49 4.83 -15.55 -7.99
N LEU A 50 5.93 -16.15 -8.44
CA LEU A 50 6.24 -17.57 -8.25
C LEU A 50 7.52 -17.66 -7.44
N ALA A 51 7.53 -18.45 -6.38
CA ALA A 51 8.73 -18.77 -5.61
C ALA A 51 9.69 -19.66 -6.42
N LEU A 52 10.32 -19.08 -7.46
CA LEU A 52 11.22 -19.76 -8.36
C LEU A 52 12.64 -19.75 -7.80
N ARG A 53 13.30 -20.91 -7.80
CA ARG A 53 14.76 -21.01 -7.62
C ARG A 53 15.40 -21.35 -8.97
N GLY A 54 15.64 -20.31 -9.78
CA GLY A 54 16.35 -20.42 -11.07
C GLY A 54 15.61 -19.83 -12.26
N THR A 55 16.17 -19.99 -13.45
CA THR A 55 15.63 -19.46 -14.70
C THR A 55 14.40 -20.27 -15.15
N MET A 56 13.33 -19.57 -15.53
CA MET A 56 12.08 -20.18 -15.97
C MET A 56 12.28 -20.99 -17.27
N SER A 57 11.80 -22.24 -17.31
CA SER A 57 11.83 -23.04 -18.53
C SER A 57 10.82 -22.53 -19.56
N SER A 58 11.08 -22.76 -20.85
CA SER A 58 10.16 -22.38 -21.93
C SER A 58 8.78 -23.03 -21.78
N THR A 59 8.72 -24.29 -21.34
CA THR A 59 7.46 -25.01 -21.11
C THR A 59 6.65 -24.40 -19.96
N ALA A 60 7.28 -24.04 -18.84
CA ALA A 60 6.60 -23.39 -17.74
C ALA A 60 6.14 -21.98 -18.11
N ARG A 61 6.94 -21.26 -18.91
CA ARG A 61 6.56 -19.95 -19.44
C ARG A 61 5.28 -20.01 -20.28
N ILE A 62 5.22 -20.95 -21.22
CA ILE A 62 4.03 -21.15 -22.06
C ILE A 62 2.82 -21.49 -21.19
N ALA A 63 2.97 -22.36 -20.19
CA ALA A 63 1.89 -22.70 -19.27
C ALA A 63 1.39 -21.49 -18.48
N VAL A 64 2.30 -20.64 -17.97
CA VAL A 64 1.92 -19.38 -17.30
C VAL A 64 1.19 -18.44 -18.27
N GLU A 65 1.74 -18.20 -19.45
CA GLU A 65 1.12 -17.33 -20.48
C GLU A 65 -0.28 -17.84 -20.88
N ASP A 66 -0.47 -19.16 -20.96
CA ASP A 66 -1.77 -19.77 -21.25
C ASP A 66 -2.77 -19.56 -20.11
N ILE A 67 -2.33 -19.68 -18.84
CA ILE A 67 -3.14 -19.35 -17.66
C ILE A 67 -3.50 -17.86 -17.68
N GLN A 68 -2.55 -16.96 -17.92
CA GLN A 68 -2.80 -15.51 -18.00
C GLN A 68 -3.84 -15.17 -19.08
N ARG A 69 -3.76 -15.83 -20.24
CA ARG A 69 -4.72 -15.64 -21.33
C ARG A 69 -6.11 -16.16 -20.97
N ALA A 70 -6.19 -17.26 -20.24
CA ALA A 70 -7.46 -17.77 -19.72
C ALA A 70 -8.07 -16.82 -18.68
N LEU A 71 -7.25 -16.28 -17.77
CA LEU A 71 -7.64 -15.26 -16.79
C LEU A 71 -8.19 -14.00 -17.46
N ALA A 72 -7.47 -13.45 -18.45
CA ALA A 72 -7.87 -12.27 -19.19
C ALA A 72 -9.20 -12.47 -19.93
N ARG A 73 -9.40 -13.64 -20.57
CA ARG A 73 -10.67 -13.99 -21.24
C ARG A 73 -11.82 -14.20 -20.25
N GLY A 74 -11.52 -14.67 -19.05
CA GLY A 74 -12.50 -14.87 -17.99
C GLY A 74 -12.79 -13.61 -17.15
N GLY A 75 -12.09 -12.50 -17.40
CA GLY A 75 -12.19 -11.29 -16.58
C GLY A 75 -11.69 -11.45 -15.15
N VAL A 76 -10.90 -12.47 -14.87
CA VAL A 76 -10.37 -12.79 -13.53
C VAL A 76 -9.02 -12.10 -13.39
N GLN A 77 -8.90 -11.15 -12.46
CA GLN A 77 -7.69 -10.33 -12.32
C GLN A 77 -6.47 -11.16 -11.90
N GLU A 78 -6.67 -12.07 -10.94
CA GLU A 78 -5.60 -12.87 -10.36
C GLU A 78 -6.14 -14.16 -9.72
N ILE A 79 -5.34 -15.21 -9.75
CA ILE A 79 -5.55 -16.45 -8.97
C ILE A 79 -4.32 -16.70 -8.10
N ALA A 80 -4.56 -16.97 -6.82
CA ALA A 80 -3.56 -17.53 -5.93
C ALA A 80 -3.70 -19.06 -5.90
N PHE A 81 -2.59 -19.77 -5.83
CA PHE A 81 -2.61 -21.23 -5.78
C PHE A 81 -1.60 -21.78 -4.77
N ARG A 82 -1.91 -22.96 -4.26
CA ARG A 82 -1.05 -23.69 -3.33
C ARG A 82 -1.06 -25.15 -3.67
N ALA A 83 0.10 -25.78 -3.70
CA ALA A 83 0.20 -27.21 -3.87
C ALA A 83 0.99 -27.85 -2.74
N GLU A 84 0.48 -28.96 -2.22
CA GLU A 84 1.21 -29.90 -1.40
C GLU A 84 1.46 -31.17 -2.20
N VAL A 85 2.72 -31.57 -2.29
CA VAL A 85 3.19 -32.78 -2.97
C VAL A 85 3.73 -33.73 -1.92
N GLN A 86 3.07 -34.87 -1.75
CA GLN A 86 3.53 -35.93 -0.87
C GLN A 86 4.76 -36.64 -1.47
N PRO A 87 5.60 -37.30 -0.65
CA PRO A 87 6.79 -38.00 -1.14
C PRO A 87 6.48 -39.10 -2.18
N ASP A 88 5.26 -39.63 -2.20
CA ASP A 88 4.81 -40.63 -3.17
C ASP A 88 4.35 -40.05 -4.51
N GLY A 89 4.36 -38.72 -4.66
CA GLY A 89 3.97 -38.01 -5.88
C GLY A 89 2.55 -37.45 -5.86
N ARG A 90 1.70 -37.88 -4.90
CA ARG A 90 0.32 -37.36 -4.79
C ARG A 90 0.36 -35.87 -4.48
N THR A 91 -0.35 -35.12 -5.31
CA THR A 91 -0.37 -33.66 -5.25
C THR A 91 -1.78 -33.17 -5.02
N THR A 92 -1.96 -32.33 -4.01
CA THR A 92 -3.19 -31.57 -3.78
C THR A 92 -2.92 -30.11 -4.11
N LEU A 93 -3.63 -29.58 -5.09
CA LEU A 93 -3.56 -28.19 -5.55
C LEU A 93 -4.84 -27.45 -5.15
N GLY A 94 -4.73 -26.47 -4.27
CA GLY A 94 -5.80 -25.54 -3.94
C GLY A 94 -5.68 -24.25 -4.76
N LEU A 95 -6.70 -23.96 -5.55
CA LEU A 95 -6.86 -22.69 -6.25
C LEU A 95 -7.77 -21.78 -5.44
N VAL A 96 -7.31 -20.57 -5.15
CA VAL A 96 -8.06 -19.53 -4.45
C VAL A 96 -8.45 -18.48 -5.47
N TRP A 97 -9.75 -18.37 -5.70
CA TRP A 97 -10.33 -17.40 -6.64
C TRP A 97 -10.35 -16.01 -6.02
N PRO A 98 -10.25 -14.95 -6.84
CA PRO A 98 -10.31 -13.58 -6.33
C PRO A 98 -11.67 -13.35 -5.69
N SER A 99 -11.64 -12.70 -4.54
CA SER A 99 -12.81 -12.42 -3.73
C SER A 99 -12.76 -10.96 -3.30
N PRO A 100 -13.90 -10.23 -3.30
CA PRO A 100 -13.92 -8.82 -2.90
C PRO A 100 -13.53 -8.62 -1.42
N VAL A 101 -13.51 -9.68 -0.63
CA VAL A 101 -13.10 -9.66 0.78
C VAL A 101 -11.63 -10.00 1.00
N VAL A 102 -10.85 -10.17 -0.07
CA VAL A 102 -9.41 -10.44 0.00
C VAL A 102 -8.67 -9.42 -0.83
N GLU A 103 -7.87 -8.60 -0.16
CA GLU A 103 -6.93 -7.70 -0.80
C GLU A 103 -5.62 -8.45 -1.08
N PRO A 104 -5.14 -8.51 -2.34
CA PRO A 104 -3.82 -9.06 -2.65
C PRO A 104 -2.73 -8.28 -1.90
N ALA A 105 -1.78 -9.00 -1.30
CA ALA A 105 -0.72 -8.41 -0.49
C ALA A 105 0.66 -8.86 -0.98
N VAL A 106 1.64 -7.96 -0.95
CA VAL A 106 3.00 -8.24 -1.43
C VAL A 106 3.72 -9.09 -0.38
N GLY A 107 4.37 -10.17 -0.82
CA GLY A 107 5.05 -11.10 0.10
C GLY A 107 4.15 -12.17 0.73
N TYR A 108 2.85 -12.18 0.41
CA TYR A 108 1.92 -13.25 0.77
C TYR A 108 1.65 -14.16 -0.44
N PRO A 109 2.40 -15.26 -0.61
CA PRO A 109 2.20 -16.20 -1.72
C PRO A 109 0.87 -16.97 -1.61
N ASP A 110 0.17 -16.82 -0.47
CA ASP A 110 -0.88 -17.70 -0.02
C ASP A 110 -2.27 -17.06 -0.07
N LEU A 111 -2.61 -16.27 0.94
CA LEU A 111 -3.85 -15.55 1.14
C LEU A 111 -3.42 -14.11 1.40
N GLY A 112 -4.06 -13.15 0.74
CA GLY A 112 -3.81 -11.75 1.01
C GLY A 112 -4.41 -11.32 2.35
N VAL A 113 -4.67 -10.02 2.49
CA VAL A 113 -5.34 -9.48 3.67
C VAL A 113 -6.85 -9.68 3.54
N LEU A 114 -7.48 -10.17 4.60
CA LEU A 114 -8.92 -10.28 4.74
C LEU A 114 -9.52 -8.92 5.10
N LEU A 115 -10.45 -8.43 4.28
CA LEU A 115 -11.20 -7.21 4.53
C LEU A 115 -12.47 -7.55 5.32
N LEU A 116 -12.48 -7.18 6.59
CA LEU A 116 -13.59 -7.42 7.52
C LEU A 116 -14.65 -6.31 7.44
N SER A 117 -14.24 -5.11 6.99
CA SER A 117 -15.12 -3.99 6.69
C SER A 117 -14.89 -3.49 5.26
N ASP A 118 -15.97 -3.18 4.54
CA ASP A 118 -15.87 -2.61 3.18
C ASP A 118 -15.28 -1.20 3.20
N GLY A 119 -14.36 -0.93 2.27
CA GLY A 119 -13.77 0.40 2.07
C GLY A 119 -13.04 0.98 3.28
N SER A 120 -12.71 0.16 4.27
CA SER A 120 -12.00 0.62 5.45
C SER A 120 -10.54 0.90 5.14
N LEU A 121 -10.03 2.00 5.67
CA LEU A 121 -8.62 2.35 5.66
C LEU A 121 -8.06 2.35 7.09
N PRO A 122 -6.75 2.10 7.26
CA PRO A 122 -6.07 2.31 8.53
C PRO A 122 -6.15 3.80 8.93
N GLU A 123 -6.20 4.07 10.23
CA GLU A 123 -6.37 5.44 10.76
C GLU A 123 -5.42 6.51 10.16
N PRO A 124 -4.12 6.25 9.88
CA PRO A 124 -3.23 7.26 9.27
C PRO A 124 -3.72 7.83 7.93
N TRP A 125 -4.45 7.04 7.14
CA TRP A 125 -5.00 7.48 5.85
C TRP A 125 -6.30 8.26 5.98
N LEU A 126 -6.92 8.22 7.17
CA LEU A 126 -8.13 8.96 7.50
C LEU A 126 -7.83 10.26 8.27
N ARG A 127 -6.59 10.41 8.77
CA ARG A 127 -6.19 11.53 9.61
C ARG A 127 -6.29 12.84 8.83
N ARG A 128 -7.00 13.80 9.42
CA ARG A 128 -7.17 15.14 8.85
C ARG A 128 -6.01 16.03 9.28
N PRO A 129 -5.67 17.05 8.47
CA PRO A 129 -4.68 18.04 8.88
C PRO A 129 -5.13 18.76 10.14
N ASP A 130 -4.18 18.95 11.06
CA ASP A 130 -4.38 19.84 12.19
C ASP A 130 -4.39 21.28 11.66
N PRO A 131 -5.41 22.09 11.98
CA PRO A 131 -5.44 23.47 11.52
C PRO A 131 -4.30 24.24 12.20
N VAL A 132 -3.59 25.06 11.43
CA VAL A 132 -2.59 26.02 11.92
C VAL A 132 -3.14 27.44 11.66
N PRO A 133 -3.98 27.99 12.57
CA PRO A 133 -4.61 29.28 12.37
C PRO A 133 -3.55 30.38 12.29
N GLY A 134 -3.58 31.18 11.23
CA GLY A 134 -2.63 32.27 11.02
C GLY A 134 -1.32 31.85 10.35
N ALA A 135 -1.26 30.68 9.70
CA ALA A 135 -0.21 30.38 8.75
C ALA A 135 -0.17 31.49 7.68
N MET A 136 1.00 32.10 7.50
CA MET A 136 1.23 33.19 6.55
C MET A 136 2.07 32.68 5.37
N PRO A 137 1.93 33.29 4.18
CA PRO A 137 2.88 33.08 3.09
C PRO A 137 4.31 33.36 3.53
N ALA A 138 5.26 32.68 2.90
CA ALA A 138 6.67 32.91 3.19
C ALA A 138 7.08 34.35 2.83
N PRO A 139 8.08 34.94 3.51
CA PRO A 139 8.62 36.25 3.15
C PRO A 139 9.17 36.33 1.73
N SER A 140 9.47 35.19 1.09
CA SER A 140 9.94 35.11 -0.28
C SER A 140 8.82 35.12 -1.32
N ALA A 141 7.55 35.00 -0.92
CA ALA A 141 6.41 35.10 -1.83
C ALA A 141 6.29 36.54 -2.37
N ASP A 142 6.50 36.71 -3.68
CA ASP A 142 6.47 38.01 -4.36
C ASP A 142 5.69 37.88 -5.68
N LEU A 143 4.44 38.33 -5.65
CA LEU A 143 3.50 38.23 -6.76
C LEU A 143 3.97 38.99 -8.01
N GLU A 144 4.57 40.18 -7.83
CA GLU A 144 5.04 41.00 -8.95
C GLU A 144 6.27 40.38 -9.60
N LEU A 145 7.19 39.85 -8.79
CA LEU A 145 8.37 39.15 -9.27
C LEU A 145 7.98 37.89 -10.04
N LEU A 146 7.06 37.09 -9.48
CA LEU A 146 6.54 35.88 -10.12
C LEU A 146 5.89 36.20 -11.47
N GLU A 147 4.96 37.14 -11.51
CA GLU A 147 4.25 37.53 -12.75
C GLU A 147 5.24 38.00 -13.82
N ARG A 148 6.18 38.87 -13.45
CA ARG A 148 7.21 39.36 -14.37
C ARG A 148 8.06 38.23 -14.93
N THR A 149 8.58 37.35 -14.07
CA THR A 149 9.43 36.24 -14.50
C THR A 149 8.69 35.27 -15.41
N LEU A 150 7.43 34.96 -15.12
CA LEU A 150 6.62 34.09 -15.98
C LEU A 150 6.36 34.73 -17.34
N ARG A 151 5.99 36.02 -17.40
CA ARG A 151 5.78 36.72 -18.68
C ARG A 151 7.05 36.90 -19.50
N GLU A 152 8.20 37.05 -18.85
CA GLU A 152 9.50 37.08 -19.54
C GLU A 152 9.84 35.72 -20.18
N ARG A 153 9.52 34.60 -19.50
CA ARG A 153 9.74 33.24 -20.02
C ARG A 153 8.67 32.82 -21.03
N LEU A 154 7.45 33.31 -20.90
CA LEU A 154 6.28 32.97 -21.71
C LEU A 154 5.58 34.22 -22.24
N PRO A 155 6.20 34.93 -23.20
CA PRO A 155 5.69 36.23 -23.68
C PRO A 155 4.35 36.12 -24.42
N ASP A 156 4.08 34.96 -25.04
CA ASP A 156 2.88 34.74 -25.87
C ASP A 156 1.82 33.87 -25.16
N ALA A 157 2.01 33.54 -23.88
CA ALA A 157 1.05 32.74 -23.14
C ALA A 157 -0.24 33.52 -22.85
N ILE A 158 -1.37 32.83 -22.98
CA ILE A 158 -2.68 33.35 -22.62
C ILE A 158 -3.00 32.82 -21.23
N GLY A 159 -3.34 33.73 -20.31
CA GLY A 159 -3.75 33.39 -18.95
C GLY A 159 -5.20 32.93 -18.85
N ALA A 160 -5.50 32.26 -17.75
CA ALA A 160 -6.86 31.95 -17.32
C ALA A 160 -7.59 33.21 -16.84
N THR A 161 -8.90 33.21 -17.03
CA THR A 161 -9.83 34.23 -16.53
C THR A 161 -10.13 34.06 -15.04
N GLU A 162 -10.58 35.13 -14.38
CA GLU A 162 -10.98 35.05 -12.97
C GLU A 162 -12.17 34.09 -12.77
N GLU A 163 -13.06 33.99 -13.76
CA GLU A 163 -14.19 33.07 -13.75
C GLU A 163 -13.72 31.60 -13.77
N GLU A 164 -12.71 31.26 -14.58
CA GLU A 164 -12.12 29.91 -14.62
C GLU A 164 -11.44 29.57 -13.29
N ILE A 165 -10.69 30.51 -12.71
CA ILE A 165 -10.03 30.34 -11.40
C ILE A 165 -11.08 30.15 -10.30
N ALA A 166 -12.13 30.97 -10.28
CA ALA A 166 -13.22 30.84 -9.31
C ALA A 166 -13.99 29.51 -9.47
N ALA A 167 -14.14 29.01 -10.70
CA ALA A 167 -14.72 27.70 -10.96
C ALA A 167 -13.84 26.56 -10.42
N ALA A 168 -12.52 26.66 -10.56
CA ALA A 168 -11.57 25.69 -9.99
C ALA A 168 -11.61 25.71 -8.45
N GLU A 169 -11.62 26.89 -7.82
CA GLU A 169 -11.78 27.03 -6.37
C GLU A 169 -13.10 26.40 -5.87
N ALA A 170 -14.21 26.67 -6.55
CA ALA A 170 -15.50 26.09 -6.22
C ALA A 170 -15.51 24.55 -6.36
N ARG A 171 -14.80 24.02 -7.35
CA ARG A 171 -14.67 22.57 -7.59
C ARG A 171 -13.82 21.89 -6.52
N LEU A 172 -12.71 22.51 -6.12
CA LEU A 172 -11.79 21.99 -5.11
C LEU A 172 -12.31 22.22 -3.67
N GLY A 173 -13.23 23.17 -3.49
CA GLY A 173 -13.75 23.56 -2.18
C GLY A 173 -12.74 24.31 -1.31
N VAL A 174 -11.67 24.85 -1.92
CA VAL A 174 -10.62 25.61 -1.24
C VAL A 174 -10.33 26.90 -2.00
N THR A 175 -9.84 27.91 -1.29
CA THR A 175 -9.29 29.13 -1.91
C THR A 175 -7.83 28.88 -2.27
N LEU A 176 -7.47 29.06 -3.55
CA LEU A 176 -6.09 28.91 -4.01
C LEU A 176 -5.21 30.04 -3.45
N SER A 177 -3.91 29.78 -3.31
CA SER A 177 -2.95 30.82 -2.91
C SER A 177 -2.86 31.92 -3.96
N ASP A 178 -2.53 33.15 -3.53
CA ASP A 178 -2.42 34.28 -4.44
C ASP A 178 -1.32 34.05 -5.51
N GLU A 179 -0.23 33.39 -5.14
CA GLU A 179 0.84 33.01 -6.08
C GLU A 179 0.34 32.03 -7.15
N LEU A 180 -0.46 31.03 -6.77
CA LEU A 180 -1.00 30.05 -7.73
C LEU A 180 -1.99 30.72 -8.69
N LYS A 181 -2.78 31.69 -8.20
CA LYS A 181 -3.65 32.51 -9.06
C LYS A 181 -2.84 33.33 -10.06
N VAL A 182 -1.72 33.92 -9.63
CA VAL A 182 -0.81 34.64 -10.53
C VAL A 182 -0.25 33.72 -11.61
N LEU A 183 0.17 32.50 -11.25
CA LEU A 183 0.65 31.52 -12.23
C LEU A 183 -0.40 31.28 -13.32
N TYR A 184 -1.63 30.92 -12.95
CA TYR A 184 -2.68 30.64 -13.93
C TYR A 184 -3.17 31.87 -14.69
N ARG A 185 -3.11 33.08 -14.12
CA ARG A 185 -3.36 34.34 -14.85
C ARG A 185 -2.32 34.67 -15.92
N VAL A 186 -1.14 34.06 -15.87
CA VAL A 186 -0.11 34.21 -16.91
C VAL A 186 -0.15 33.03 -17.87
N THR A 187 -0.40 31.83 -17.36
CA THR A 187 -0.30 30.58 -18.14
C THR A 187 -1.53 29.71 -17.97
N ARG A 188 -2.42 29.75 -18.95
CA ARG A 188 -3.46 28.72 -19.11
C ARG A 188 -2.85 27.57 -19.91
N VAL A 189 -2.62 26.45 -19.23
CA VAL A 189 -2.20 25.22 -19.90
C VAL A 189 -3.44 24.39 -20.20
N ASP A 190 -3.57 23.99 -21.45
CA ASP A 190 -4.60 23.07 -21.94
C ASP A 190 -3.87 21.89 -22.58
N CYS A 191 -3.58 20.87 -21.77
CA CYS A 191 -2.70 19.75 -22.16
C CYS A 191 -3.30 18.90 -23.29
N ASP A 192 -4.62 18.94 -23.48
CA ASP A 192 -5.34 18.11 -24.45
C ASP A 192 -5.27 18.68 -25.88
N ASP A 193 -5.09 20.00 -26.01
CA ASP A 193 -5.17 20.71 -27.30
C ASP A 193 -3.80 21.21 -27.82
N ASP A 194 -2.82 21.54 -26.96
CA ASP A 194 -1.51 22.08 -27.37
C ASP A 194 -0.33 21.60 -26.50
N PHE A 195 0.25 20.46 -26.89
CA PHE A 195 1.38 19.83 -26.19
C PHE A 195 2.66 20.69 -26.20
N GLU A 196 2.94 21.44 -27.28
CA GLU A 196 4.14 22.30 -27.35
C GLU A 196 4.02 23.54 -26.44
N ALA A 197 2.79 24.05 -26.25
CA ALA A 197 2.55 25.09 -25.26
C ALA A 197 2.69 24.56 -23.83
N ALA A 198 2.20 23.34 -23.56
CA ALA A 198 2.35 22.69 -22.26
C ALA A 198 3.82 22.42 -21.90
N ASP A 199 4.63 21.94 -22.85
CA ASP A 199 6.06 21.70 -22.63
C ASP A 199 6.83 23.00 -22.33
N ARG A 200 6.58 24.07 -23.09
CA ARG A 200 7.15 25.41 -22.82
C ARG A 200 6.73 25.95 -21.46
N ALA A 201 5.46 25.79 -21.09
CA ALA A 201 4.98 26.17 -19.76
C ALA A 201 5.70 25.37 -18.68
N GLY A 202 5.94 24.09 -18.91
CA GLY A 202 6.67 23.23 -17.99
C GLY A 202 8.12 23.63 -17.81
N GLU A 203 8.83 23.94 -18.89
CA GLU A 203 10.20 24.48 -18.83
C GLU A 203 10.27 25.82 -18.09
N ALA A 204 9.27 26.68 -18.29
CA ALA A 204 9.24 28.00 -17.66
C ALA A 204 8.96 27.94 -16.16
N VAL A 205 8.13 27.00 -15.70
CA VAL A 205 7.76 26.82 -14.28
C VAL A 205 8.74 25.91 -13.55
N GLY A 206 9.33 24.94 -14.25
CA GLY A 206 10.24 23.92 -13.70
C GLY A 206 9.56 22.58 -13.39
N CYS A 207 8.32 22.36 -13.84
CA CYS A 207 7.57 21.11 -13.71
C CYS A 207 6.51 20.99 -14.80
N GLU A 208 6.08 19.77 -15.15
CA GLU A 208 4.97 19.53 -16.07
C GLU A 208 3.67 20.09 -15.47
N LEU A 209 3.24 21.26 -15.94
CA LEU A 209 2.11 21.98 -15.35
C LEU A 209 0.77 21.37 -15.75
N SER A 210 -0.12 21.17 -14.78
CA SER A 210 -1.50 20.74 -15.01
C SER A 210 -2.43 21.93 -15.27
N GLY A 211 -3.40 21.75 -16.15
CA GLY A 211 -4.48 22.73 -16.37
C GLY A 211 -5.38 22.92 -15.14
N LEU A 212 -6.12 24.03 -15.09
CA LEU A 212 -6.98 24.39 -13.95
C LEU A 212 -8.07 23.36 -13.66
N GLU A 213 -8.58 22.72 -14.71
CA GLU A 213 -9.57 21.64 -14.67
C GLU A 213 -9.00 20.33 -14.13
N HIS A 214 -7.69 20.14 -14.25
CA HIS A 214 -6.97 18.95 -13.80
C HIS A 214 -6.41 19.08 -12.38
N LEU A 215 -6.48 20.24 -11.73
CA LEU A 215 -6.10 20.36 -10.32
C LEU A 215 -6.96 19.45 -9.44
N TYR A 216 -6.33 18.82 -8.46
CA TYR A 216 -6.99 17.96 -7.48
C TYR A 216 -6.37 18.14 -6.10
N ALA A 217 -7.16 17.81 -5.07
CA ALA A 217 -6.64 17.68 -3.72
C ALA A 217 -6.02 16.28 -3.56
N VAL A 218 -4.83 16.20 -2.98
CA VAL A 218 -4.12 14.93 -2.75
C VAL A 218 -4.92 14.11 -1.74
N ASP A 219 -5.57 13.05 -2.24
CA ASP A 219 -6.38 12.14 -1.44
C ASP A 219 -5.51 11.03 -0.85
N GLY A 220 -5.49 10.94 0.48
CA GLY A 220 -4.81 9.87 1.20
C GLY A 220 -5.31 8.49 0.76
N ALA A 221 -6.61 8.32 0.53
CA ALA A 221 -7.17 7.01 0.15
C ALA A 221 -6.57 6.44 -1.14
N VAL A 222 -6.24 7.29 -2.11
CA VAL A 222 -5.61 6.90 -3.38
C VAL A 222 -4.16 6.47 -3.17
N ARG A 223 -3.47 7.05 -2.18
CA ARG A 223 -2.08 6.75 -1.81
C ARG A 223 -1.95 5.56 -0.85
N HIS A 224 -3.05 4.89 -0.51
CA HIS A 224 -3.01 3.73 0.38
C HIS A 224 -2.35 2.53 -0.32
N PRO A 225 -1.20 2.02 0.19
CA PRO A 225 -0.45 0.96 -0.48
C PRO A 225 -1.06 -0.44 -0.29
N GLY A 226 -2.17 -0.54 0.44
CA GLY A 226 -2.77 -1.79 0.90
C GLY A 226 -2.60 -1.98 2.41
N TRP A 227 -3.43 -2.82 3.00
CA TRP A 227 -3.48 -3.05 4.45
C TRP A 227 -2.20 -3.70 5.00
N ASP A 228 -1.53 -4.54 4.23
CA ASP A 228 -0.30 -5.24 4.66
C ASP A 228 0.85 -4.27 4.94
N LEU A 229 1.04 -3.29 4.06
CA LEU A 229 2.05 -2.24 4.23
C LEU A 229 1.49 -1.09 5.06
N GLY A 230 0.31 -0.60 4.71
CA GLY A 230 -0.28 0.59 5.27
C GLY A 230 -0.56 0.47 6.77
N ALA A 231 -1.13 -0.64 7.22
CA ALA A 231 -1.46 -0.80 8.64
C ALA A 231 -0.24 -0.71 9.55
N THR A 232 0.97 -1.01 9.06
CA THR A 232 2.19 -0.98 9.88
C THR A 232 2.85 0.40 9.95
N GLN A 233 2.51 1.32 9.06
CA GLN A 233 3.09 2.67 9.06
C GLN A 233 2.35 3.58 10.03
N ALA A 234 3.05 4.53 10.66
CA ALA A 234 2.46 5.55 11.52
C ALA A 234 2.94 6.94 11.13
N ILE A 235 2.11 7.96 11.40
CA ILE A 235 2.44 9.35 11.11
C ILE A 235 3.43 9.87 12.15
N SER A 236 4.56 10.39 11.69
CA SER A 236 5.46 11.18 12.53
C SER A 236 4.94 12.62 12.62
N ALA A 237 4.52 13.03 13.81
CA ALA A 237 4.20 14.43 14.12
C ALA A 237 5.38 15.08 14.83
N ALA A 238 6.40 15.48 14.07
CA ALA A 238 7.46 16.32 14.65
C ALA A 238 6.89 17.72 14.95
N PRO A 239 7.09 18.26 16.16
CA PRO A 239 6.49 19.53 16.59
C PRO A 239 6.99 20.75 15.78
N ASP A 240 8.10 20.59 15.08
CA ASP A 240 8.75 21.58 14.21
C ASP A 240 8.69 21.19 12.73
N ALA A 241 7.83 20.23 12.34
CA ALA A 241 7.67 19.85 10.95
C ALA A 241 7.08 21.02 10.13
N PRO A 242 7.70 21.40 8.99
CA PRO A 242 7.12 22.40 8.10
C PRO A 242 5.94 21.85 7.29
N VAL A 243 5.91 20.53 7.06
CA VAL A 243 4.85 19.80 6.36
C VAL A 243 4.28 18.76 7.31
N GLN A 244 2.95 18.62 7.36
CA GLN A 244 2.33 17.59 8.20
C GLN A 244 2.56 16.20 7.59
N GLY A 245 2.89 15.19 8.40
CA GLY A 245 3.20 13.83 7.95
C GLY A 245 1.99 13.00 7.46
N LEU A 246 1.00 13.61 6.83
CA LEU A 246 -0.29 13.01 6.46
C LEU A 246 -0.18 12.15 5.20
N ALA A 247 -1.10 11.20 5.02
CA ALA A 247 -1.27 10.47 3.76
C ALA A 247 -1.79 11.38 2.63
N GLY A 248 -2.54 12.42 2.97
CA GLY A 248 -3.08 13.41 2.05
C GLY A 248 -3.81 14.50 2.83
N SER A 249 -4.06 15.63 2.17
CA SER A 249 -4.78 16.74 2.76
C SER A 249 -5.68 17.39 1.73
N PRO A 250 -6.92 17.79 2.10
CA PRO A 250 -7.75 18.62 1.23
C PRO A 250 -7.08 19.95 0.86
N GLY A 251 -6.08 20.41 1.62
CA GLY A 251 -5.30 21.60 1.34
C GLY A 251 -4.04 21.38 0.50
N TRP A 252 -3.70 20.13 0.14
CA TRP A 252 -2.58 19.84 -0.75
C TRP A 252 -3.09 19.79 -2.18
N ILE A 253 -2.84 20.83 -2.96
CA ILE A 253 -3.38 20.97 -4.32
C ILE A 253 -2.30 20.62 -5.32
N GLY A 254 -2.43 19.45 -5.95
CA GLY A 254 -1.55 19.00 -7.02
C GLY A 254 -1.68 19.91 -8.23
N PHE A 255 -0.55 20.45 -8.72
CA PHE A 255 -0.53 21.39 -9.84
C PHE A 255 0.47 21.02 -10.93
N GLY A 256 1.39 20.08 -10.69
CA GLY A 256 2.30 19.60 -11.72
C GLY A 256 3.05 18.34 -11.35
N SER A 257 3.85 17.82 -12.28
CA SER A 257 4.63 16.59 -12.11
C SER A 257 6.08 16.76 -12.58
N ASN A 258 6.97 15.86 -12.16
CA ASN A 258 8.32 15.71 -12.73
C ASN A 258 8.46 14.43 -13.60
N GLY A 259 7.35 13.87 -14.07
CA GLY A 259 7.30 12.61 -14.81
C GLY A 259 7.16 11.36 -13.93
N GLY A 260 7.02 11.51 -12.61
CA GLY A 260 6.75 10.41 -11.68
C GLY A 260 6.24 10.85 -10.31
N ASP A 261 6.78 11.93 -9.77
CA ASP A 261 6.33 12.55 -8.52
C ASP A 261 5.49 13.81 -8.80
N GLU A 262 4.62 14.12 -7.84
CA GLU A 262 3.64 15.20 -7.97
C GLU A 262 4.05 16.41 -7.12
N PHE A 263 4.05 17.60 -7.71
CA PHE A 263 4.18 18.85 -6.98
C PHE A 263 2.81 19.35 -6.55
N ALA A 264 2.71 19.71 -5.27
CA ALA A 264 1.51 20.28 -4.69
C ALA A 264 1.79 21.60 -3.96
N VAL A 265 0.80 22.49 -3.97
CA VAL A 265 0.77 23.66 -3.10
C VAL A 265 0.15 23.24 -1.77
N ASP A 266 0.84 23.53 -0.67
CA ASP A 266 0.39 23.20 0.68
C ASP A 266 -0.34 24.38 1.33
N LEU A 267 -1.67 24.27 1.41
CA LEU A 267 -2.56 25.22 2.09
C LEU A 267 -2.83 24.83 3.55
N THR A 268 -2.29 23.70 4.01
CA THR A 268 -2.43 23.17 5.38
C THR A 268 -1.05 22.82 5.94
N PRO A 269 -0.15 23.80 6.07
CA PRO A 269 1.23 23.55 6.46
C PRO A 269 1.33 22.98 7.88
N GLY A 270 2.50 22.44 8.20
CA GLY A 270 2.85 22.08 9.58
C GLY A 270 3.10 23.32 10.45
N PRO A 271 3.32 23.15 11.76
CA PRO A 271 3.48 24.25 12.71
C PRO A 271 4.62 25.24 12.37
N ALA A 272 5.65 24.76 11.68
CA ALA A 272 6.80 25.57 11.24
C ALA A 272 6.77 25.93 9.74
N GLY A 273 5.68 25.61 9.04
CA GLY A 273 5.56 25.81 7.60
C GLY A 273 4.90 27.13 7.21
N HIS A 274 4.85 27.37 5.90
CA HIS A 274 4.26 28.57 5.29
C HIS A 274 3.03 28.22 4.47
N PHE A 275 2.04 29.12 4.48
CA PHE A 275 0.84 28.96 3.67
C PHE A 275 1.19 29.13 2.18
N GLY A 276 0.91 28.13 1.35
CA GLY A 276 1.23 28.15 -0.07
C GLY A 276 2.65 27.70 -0.41
N GLN A 277 3.37 27.09 0.53
CA GLN A 277 4.66 26.45 0.26
C GLN A 277 4.51 25.30 -0.76
N ILE A 278 5.60 24.95 -1.44
CA ILE A 278 5.61 23.90 -2.47
C ILE A 278 6.16 22.62 -1.88
N ILE A 279 5.40 21.54 -2.01
CA ILE A 279 5.76 20.21 -1.54
C ILE A 279 5.84 19.22 -2.71
N LEU A 280 6.70 18.21 -2.57
CA LEU A 280 6.78 17.06 -3.46
C LEU A 280 6.12 15.86 -2.78
N VAL A 281 5.09 15.33 -3.44
CA VAL A 281 4.39 14.12 -3.07
C VAL A 281 5.01 12.98 -3.86
N ALA A 282 5.96 12.28 -3.23
CA ALA A 282 6.66 11.17 -3.87
C ALA A 282 5.73 9.96 -4.06
N HIS A 283 5.74 9.35 -5.24
CA HIS A 283 4.92 8.16 -5.52
C HIS A 283 5.36 6.93 -4.73
N GLU A 284 6.64 6.87 -4.35
CA GLU A 284 7.22 5.80 -3.52
C GLU A 284 6.95 5.97 -2.02
N GLN A 285 6.48 7.15 -1.59
CA GLN A 285 6.21 7.44 -0.19
C GLN A 285 4.70 7.54 0.05
N SER A 286 4.15 6.69 0.91
CA SER A 286 2.70 6.67 1.18
C SER A 286 2.24 7.67 2.27
N LEU A 287 3.16 8.15 3.11
CA LEU A 287 2.88 9.11 4.19
C LEU A 287 3.87 10.28 4.17
N GLY A 288 3.35 11.49 4.29
CA GLY A 288 4.11 12.74 4.24
C GLY A 288 4.36 13.24 2.81
N ALA A 289 5.06 14.36 2.76
CA ALA A 289 5.55 15.01 1.57
C ALA A 289 6.82 15.82 1.91
N GLU A 290 7.68 16.02 0.93
CA GLU A 290 8.94 16.77 1.09
C GLU A 290 8.71 18.26 0.80
N LEU A 291 9.28 19.15 1.61
CA LEU A 291 9.25 20.59 1.33
C LEU A 291 10.30 20.94 0.27
N VAL A 292 9.85 21.39 -0.90
CA VAL A 292 10.71 21.76 -2.03
C VAL A 292 11.04 23.25 -2.02
N ALA A 293 10.08 24.11 -1.73
CA ALA A 293 10.27 25.55 -1.69
C ALA A 293 9.35 26.22 -0.68
N ASP A 294 9.82 27.30 -0.06
CA ASP A 294 9.04 28.06 0.90
C ASP A 294 7.92 28.88 0.22
N SER A 295 8.01 29.13 -1.09
CA SER A 295 6.99 29.81 -1.92
C SER A 295 7.04 29.35 -3.38
N LEU A 296 5.97 29.62 -4.14
CA LEU A 296 5.95 29.35 -5.59
C LEU A 296 6.93 30.27 -6.34
N THR A 297 7.12 31.50 -5.86
CA THR A 297 8.13 32.42 -6.39
C THR A 297 9.53 31.81 -6.32
N ASP A 298 9.93 31.24 -5.18
CA ASP A 298 11.25 30.59 -5.06
C ASP A 298 11.35 29.35 -5.96
N PHE A 299 10.28 28.57 -6.09
CA PHE A 299 10.22 27.41 -6.98
C PHE A 299 10.51 27.78 -8.44
N VAL A 300 9.79 28.76 -9.00
CA VAL A 300 9.96 29.21 -10.40
C VAL A 300 11.34 29.84 -10.64
N LEU A 301 11.91 30.49 -9.62
CA LEU A 301 13.26 31.04 -9.67
C LEU A 301 14.36 29.97 -9.54
N GLY A 302 14.00 28.70 -9.34
CA GLY A 302 14.94 27.59 -9.16
C GLY A 302 15.65 27.60 -7.80
N ARG A 303 15.09 28.29 -6.80
CA ARG A 303 15.61 28.38 -5.42
C ARG A 303 15.00 27.30 -4.55
N MET A 304 15.12 26.06 -5.01
CA MET A 304 14.61 24.90 -4.28
C MET A 304 15.49 24.62 -3.06
N ARG A 305 14.87 24.19 -1.96
CA ARG A 305 15.59 23.66 -0.80
C ARG A 305 16.32 22.39 -1.22
N GLU A 306 17.58 22.30 -0.83
CA GLU A 306 18.39 21.10 -1.04
C GLU A 306 17.82 19.98 -0.16
N GLU A 307 17.58 18.79 -0.73
CA GLU A 307 17.03 17.61 -0.04
C GLU A 307 17.80 17.38 1.27
N ARG A 308 17.24 17.79 2.41
CA ARG A 308 17.62 17.16 3.67
C ARG A 308 16.91 15.83 3.68
N ARG A 309 17.55 14.82 3.07
CA ARG A 309 17.35 13.42 3.44
C ARG A 309 17.87 13.22 4.86
N ASP A 310 17.25 13.88 5.83
CA ASP A 310 17.26 13.41 7.19
C ASP A 310 16.46 12.12 7.12
N ARG A 311 17.19 11.02 6.90
CA ARG A 311 16.71 9.68 7.17
C ARG A 311 16.22 9.72 8.62
N LEU A 312 14.93 9.92 8.80
CA LEU A 312 14.27 9.75 10.09
C LEU A 312 14.15 8.25 10.36
N GLU A 313 15.30 7.58 10.38
CA GLU A 313 15.51 6.25 10.96
C GLU A 313 15.87 6.38 12.47
N ASP A 314 15.59 7.53 13.09
CA ASP A 314 15.56 7.61 14.55
C ASP A 314 14.18 7.14 15.02
N GLY A 315 14.16 5.92 15.55
CA GLY A 315 12.99 5.12 15.88
C GLY A 315 11.81 5.93 16.39
N LEU A 316 10.80 6.06 15.53
CA LEU A 316 9.53 6.65 15.91
C LEU A 316 8.93 5.80 17.05
N PRO A 317 8.62 6.37 18.22
CA PRO A 317 7.94 5.63 19.29
C PRO A 317 6.55 5.13 18.90
N ALA A 318 6.06 5.54 17.72
CA ALA A 318 4.81 5.09 17.11
C ALA A 318 4.91 3.73 16.38
N MET A 319 6.11 3.31 15.99
CA MET A 319 6.35 2.03 15.32
C MET A 319 7.46 1.27 16.03
N ALA A 320 7.18 0.04 16.45
CA ALA A 320 8.18 -0.80 17.09
C ALA A 320 8.28 -2.16 16.40
N SER A 321 9.52 -2.63 16.23
CA SER A 321 9.82 -3.98 15.76
C SER A 321 10.65 -4.72 16.82
N VAL A 322 10.17 -5.89 17.23
CA VAL A 322 10.79 -6.75 18.26
C VAL A 322 11.16 -8.11 17.65
N GLY A 323 12.31 -8.66 18.07
CA GLY A 323 12.81 -9.97 17.63
C GLY A 323 13.75 -9.90 16.43
N THR A 324 13.34 -9.21 15.36
CA THR A 324 14.19 -8.93 14.17
C THR A 324 14.67 -7.48 14.08
N GLY A 325 14.12 -6.58 14.91
CA GLY A 325 14.47 -5.16 14.97
C GLY A 325 15.49 -4.80 16.05
N TYR A 326 15.62 -3.49 16.34
CA TYR A 326 16.56 -2.95 17.33
C TYR A 326 16.20 -3.28 18.79
N LEU A 327 14.91 -3.56 19.07
CA LEU A 327 14.40 -3.80 20.42
C LEU A 327 14.39 -5.29 20.78
N LYS A 328 14.83 -5.60 22.00
CA LYS A 328 14.94 -6.97 22.50
C LYS A 328 13.72 -7.45 23.29
N THR A 329 12.88 -6.53 23.79
CA THR A 329 11.69 -6.86 24.57
C THR A 329 10.50 -6.00 24.18
N ILE A 330 9.29 -6.51 24.43
CA ILE A 330 8.03 -5.76 24.25
C ILE A 330 7.94 -4.61 25.26
N GLN A 331 8.56 -4.74 26.44
CA GLN A 331 8.59 -3.68 27.45
C GLN A 331 9.30 -2.43 26.94
N ASP A 332 10.36 -2.60 26.14
CA ASP A 332 11.10 -1.47 25.55
C ASP A 332 10.30 -0.78 24.43
N ALA A 333 9.35 -1.50 23.82
CA ALA A 333 8.44 -0.97 22.81
C ALA A 333 7.22 -0.26 23.42
N ALA A 334 6.89 -0.54 24.69
CA ALA A 334 5.68 -0.05 25.35
C ALA A 334 5.74 1.46 25.61
N HIS A 335 5.27 2.24 24.63
CA HIS A 335 5.18 3.69 24.68
C HIS A 335 3.73 4.14 24.41
N PRO A 336 3.19 5.19 25.07
CA PRO A 336 1.81 5.67 24.84
C PRO A 336 1.50 6.08 23.39
N ALA A 337 2.52 6.48 22.64
CA ALA A 337 2.40 6.84 21.22
C ALA A 337 2.47 5.64 20.27
N LEU A 338 2.71 4.41 20.76
CA LEU A 338 2.85 3.22 19.93
C LEU A 338 1.54 2.92 19.18
N GLU A 339 1.60 2.95 17.86
CA GLU A 339 0.47 2.67 16.97
C GLU A 339 0.58 1.29 16.30
N ALA A 340 1.79 0.90 15.91
CA ALA A 340 2.06 -0.36 15.21
C ALA A 340 3.20 -1.15 15.86
N LEU A 341 2.91 -2.40 16.21
CA LEU A 341 3.87 -3.35 16.77
C LEU A 341 4.06 -4.54 15.83
N SER A 342 5.31 -4.78 15.45
CA SER A 342 5.70 -5.92 14.64
C SER A 342 6.64 -6.85 15.41
N ILE A 343 6.26 -8.12 15.54
CA ILE A 343 7.05 -9.15 16.19
C ILE A 343 7.56 -10.08 15.10
N GLY A 344 8.85 -9.94 14.78
CA GLY A 344 9.51 -10.75 13.76
C GLY A 344 9.86 -12.15 14.26
N ASP A 345 10.51 -12.92 13.40
CA ASP A 345 10.97 -14.26 13.74
C ASP A 345 11.91 -14.25 14.95
N TRP A 346 11.60 -15.10 15.93
CA TRP A 346 12.35 -15.18 17.18
C TRP A 346 12.56 -16.64 17.56
N ALA A 347 13.80 -17.00 17.89
CA ALA A 347 14.18 -18.35 18.31
C ALA A 347 14.29 -18.51 19.84
N GLY A 348 14.03 -17.44 20.59
CA GLY A 348 14.09 -17.44 22.06
C GLY A 348 12.73 -17.69 22.71
N THR A 349 12.58 -17.24 23.96
CA THR A 349 11.31 -17.31 24.69
C THR A 349 10.24 -16.46 24.00
N PRO A 350 9.01 -16.98 23.79
CA PRO A 350 7.89 -16.21 23.28
C PRO A 350 7.62 -14.94 24.12
N PHE A 351 7.08 -13.92 23.47
CA PHE A 351 6.81 -12.62 24.06
C PHE A 351 5.39 -12.54 24.64
N SER A 352 5.25 -11.90 25.80
CA SER A 352 3.95 -11.48 26.34
C SER A 352 3.62 -10.07 25.87
N LEU A 353 2.36 -9.86 25.49
CA LEU A 353 1.74 -8.60 25.11
C LEU A 353 1.26 -7.80 26.33
N ALA A 354 1.35 -8.35 27.55
CA ALA A 354 0.94 -7.65 28.77
C ALA A 354 1.51 -6.22 28.92
N PRO A 355 2.77 -5.91 28.54
CA PRO A 355 3.31 -4.54 28.63
C PRO A 355 2.62 -3.52 27.72
N VAL A 356 2.02 -3.97 26.62
CA VAL A 356 1.32 -3.11 25.65
C VAL A 356 -0.20 -3.21 25.79
N ALA A 357 -0.69 -4.00 26.76
CA ALA A 357 -2.11 -4.11 27.05
C ALA A 357 -2.69 -2.77 27.51
N GLY A 358 -3.80 -2.36 26.91
CA GLY A 358 -4.47 -1.10 27.25
C GLY A 358 -3.80 0.17 26.69
N LEU A 359 -2.79 0.05 25.82
CA LEU A 359 -2.30 1.21 25.08
C LEU A 359 -3.41 1.72 24.14
N PRO A 360 -3.83 2.99 24.25
CA PRO A 360 -4.99 3.50 23.53
C PRO A 360 -4.73 3.68 22.04
N SER A 361 -3.47 3.91 21.66
CA SER A 361 -3.06 4.21 20.29
C SER A 361 -2.71 2.96 19.48
N LEU A 362 -2.54 1.80 20.13
CA LEU A 362 -2.11 0.58 19.45
C LEU A 362 -3.25 0.02 18.58
N ARG A 363 -3.08 0.16 17.27
CA ARG A 363 -4.06 -0.23 16.24
C ARG A 363 -3.60 -1.40 15.38
N THR A 364 -2.31 -1.70 15.37
CA THR A 364 -1.75 -2.77 14.53
C THR A 364 -0.85 -3.69 15.35
N LEU A 365 -1.12 -4.99 15.22
CA LEU A 365 -0.23 -6.05 15.70
C LEU A 365 0.07 -7.03 14.57
N THR A 366 1.36 -7.21 14.26
CA THR A 366 1.83 -8.31 13.43
C THR A 366 2.74 -9.21 14.25
N ALA A 367 2.54 -10.53 14.19
CA ALA A 367 3.39 -11.47 14.90
C ALA A 367 3.72 -12.71 14.07
N SER A 368 5.01 -13.03 14.00
CA SER A 368 5.48 -14.27 13.41
C SER A 368 4.93 -15.50 14.17
N PRO A 369 4.60 -16.60 13.48
CA PRO A 369 4.07 -17.80 14.13
C PRO A 369 4.98 -18.32 15.25
N GLY A 370 4.39 -18.66 16.39
CA GLY A 370 5.07 -19.19 17.58
C GLY A 370 5.79 -18.14 18.43
N THR A 371 5.64 -16.85 18.15
CA THR A 371 6.35 -15.78 18.88
C THR A 371 5.57 -15.23 20.08
N LEU A 372 4.27 -15.50 20.18
CA LEU A 372 3.43 -15.07 21.30
C LEU A 372 3.40 -16.13 22.41
N ALA A 373 3.58 -15.68 23.66
CA ALA A 373 3.49 -16.55 24.84
C ALA A 373 2.06 -17.03 25.09
N ASP A 374 1.09 -16.12 24.97
CA ASP A 374 -0.33 -16.41 25.01
C ASP A 374 -1.09 -15.58 23.96
N PRO A 375 -1.64 -16.21 22.91
CA PRO A 375 -2.43 -15.50 21.90
C PRO A 375 -3.67 -14.81 22.47
N LEU A 376 -4.22 -15.27 23.60
CA LEU A 376 -5.43 -14.69 24.19
C LEU A 376 -5.20 -13.28 24.76
N GLU A 377 -3.95 -12.88 25.01
CA GLU A 377 -3.61 -11.52 25.43
C GLU A 377 -4.00 -10.47 24.37
N VAL A 378 -4.16 -10.86 23.11
CA VAL A 378 -4.66 -10.00 22.01
C VAL A 378 -6.06 -9.45 22.32
N ALA A 379 -6.89 -10.18 23.07
CA ALA A 379 -8.21 -9.71 23.47
C ALA A 379 -8.18 -8.45 24.36
N GLY A 380 -7.05 -8.21 25.06
CA GLY A 380 -6.82 -7.00 25.85
C GLY A 380 -6.47 -5.76 25.00
N LEU A 381 -6.25 -5.93 23.70
CA LEU A 381 -5.89 -4.86 22.76
C LEU A 381 -7.16 -4.35 22.05
N THR A 382 -7.90 -3.48 22.73
CA THR A 382 -9.24 -3.05 22.29
C THR A 382 -9.26 -2.06 21.12
N GLY A 383 -8.10 -1.48 20.78
CA GLY A 383 -7.95 -0.49 19.71
C GLY A 383 -7.53 -1.07 18.36
N LEU A 384 -7.37 -2.39 18.23
CA LEU A 384 -6.83 -3.00 17.02
C LEU A 384 -7.75 -2.84 15.82
N GLU A 385 -7.19 -2.28 14.74
CA GLU A 385 -7.77 -2.19 13.41
C GLU A 385 -7.25 -3.30 12.49
N PHE A 386 -5.98 -3.70 12.65
CA PHE A 386 -5.32 -4.75 11.88
C PHE A 386 -4.62 -5.76 12.78
N LEU A 387 -4.79 -7.04 12.46
CA LEU A 387 -4.16 -8.15 13.16
C LEU A 387 -3.61 -9.17 12.15
N GLU A 388 -2.31 -9.42 12.23
CA GLU A 388 -1.63 -10.49 11.49
C GLU A 388 -1.01 -11.49 12.48
N LEU A 389 -1.47 -12.74 12.44
CA LEU A 389 -0.96 -13.83 13.30
C LEU A 389 -0.77 -15.12 12.52
N GLY A 390 -0.04 -16.06 13.11
CA GLY A 390 0.03 -17.44 12.61
C GLY A 390 -1.30 -18.17 12.69
N ALA A 391 -1.45 -19.23 11.90
CA ALA A 391 -2.67 -20.03 11.83
C ALA A 391 -3.06 -20.65 13.19
N GLN A 392 -2.08 -21.12 13.97
CA GLN A 392 -2.34 -21.73 15.28
C GLN A 392 -2.83 -20.71 16.32
N GLU A 393 -2.26 -19.51 16.31
CA GLU A 393 -2.68 -18.42 17.17
C GLU A 393 -4.11 -17.95 16.85
N TRP A 394 -4.43 -17.83 15.55
CA TRP A 394 -5.79 -17.55 15.09
C TRP A 394 -6.81 -18.60 15.52
N SER A 395 -6.49 -19.90 15.36
CA SER A 395 -7.40 -20.96 15.81
C SER A 395 -7.70 -20.87 17.31
N ARG A 396 -6.68 -20.62 18.15
CA ARG A 396 -6.89 -20.45 19.59
C ARG A 396 -7.77 -19.25 19.93
N LEU A 397 -7.62 -18.13 19.22
CA LEU A 397 -8.46 -16.95 19.40
C LEU A 397 -9.92 -17.22 19.03
N LEU A 398 -10.15 -17.93 17.93
CA LEU A 398 -11.49 -18.34 17.48
C LEU A 398 -12.15 -19.30 18.47
N ASP A 399 -11.43 -20.34 18.89
CA ASP A 399 -11.93 -21.34 19.86
C ASP A 399 -12.33 -20.70 21.19
N ALA A 400 -11.60 -19.69 21.63
CA ALA A 400 -11.87 -18.96 22.86
C ALA A 400 -12.92 -17.84 22.70
N GLY A 401 -13.38 -17.54 21.47
CA GLY A 401 -14.26 -16.40 21.20
C GLY A 401 -13.62 -15.04 21.53
N ALA A 402 -12.29 -14.96 21.46
CA ALA A 402 -11.48 -13.86 21.96
C ALA A 402 -11.00 -12.90 20.85
N VAL A 403 -11.51 -13.06 19.62
CA VAL A 403 -11.16 -12.21 18.48
C VAL A 403 -11.67 -10.77 18.71
N PRO A 404 -10.80 -9.74 18.65
CA PRO A 404 -11.22 -8.35 18.81
C PRO A 404 -12.21 -7.93 17.72
N ARG A 405 -13.36 -7.38 18.11
CA ARG A 405 -14.41 -6.94 17.18
C ARG A 405 -14.17 -5.56 16.55
N SER A 406 -13.13 -4.86 16.99
CA SER A 406 -12.66 -3.60 16.41
C SER A 406 -11.92 -3.78 15.08
N LEU A 407 -11.51 -5.02 14.74
CA LEU A 407 -10.73 -5.28 13.53
C LEU A 407 -11.50 -4.89 12.26
N LYS A 408 -10.79 -4.18 11.39
CA LYS A 408 -11.21 -3.78 10.04
C LYS A 408 -10.60 -4.69 8.98
N ALA A 409 -9.40 -5.21 9.25
CA ALA A 409 -8.71 -6.16 8.41
C ALA A 409 -7.92 -7.18 9.23
N ALA A 410 -7.66 -8.34 8.65
CA ALA A 410 -6.91 -9.42 9.28
C ALA A 410 -6.06 -10.19 8.28
N ALA A 411 -4.90 -10.68 8.69
CA ALA A 411 -4.06 -11.52 7.86
C ALA A 411 -3.60 -12.78 8.60
N ILE A 412 -3.43 -13.86 7.85
CA ILE A 412 -2.91 -15.13 8.37
C ILE A 412 -1.48 -15.28 7.85
N LYS A 413 -0.51 -15.15 8.76
CA LYS A 413 0.90 -15.33 8.44
C LYS A 413 1.21 -16.81 8.35
N VAL A 414 1.51 -17.28 7.15
CA VAL A 414 1.81 -18.69 6.91
C VAL A 414 3.32 -18.86 6.84
N ARG A 415 3.86 -19.77 7.66
CA ARG A 415 5.20 -20.33 7.43
C ARG A 415 5.08 -21.56 6.56
N ASP A 416 6.17 -21.95 5.89
CA ASP A 416 6.38 -23.11 4.99
C ASP A 416 5.65 -24.44 5.37
N GLN A 417 5.12 -24.55 6.59
CA GLN A 417 4.55 -25.75 7.18
C GLN A 417 3.00 -25.79 7.28
N ASP A 418 2.27 -24.68 7.12
CA ASP A 418 0.84 -24.57 7.55
C ASP A 418 -0.14 -24.13 6.44
N HIS A 419 0.07 -24.54 5.18
CA HIS A 419 -0.60 -23.89 4.03
C HIS A 419 -2.03 -24.34 3.68
N LEU A 420 -2.47 -25.53 4.10
CA LEU A 420 -3.77 -26.09 3.66
C LEU A 420 -5.00 -25.64 4.48
N PRO A 421 -4.98 -25.49 5.82
CA PRO A 421 -6.18 -25.10 6.56
C PRO A 421 -6.47 -23.59 6.56
N VAL A 422 -5.63 -22.77 5.92
CA VAL A 422 -5.72 -21.30 5.99
C VAL A 422 -7.00 -20.74 5.36
N VAL A 423 -7.56 -21.35 4.31
CA VAL A 423 -8.82 -20.88 3.72
C VAL A 423 -10.01 -21.16 4.64
N ALA A 424 -10.05 -22.34 5.26
CA ALA A 424 -11.08 -22.67 6.25
C ALA A 424 -11.01 -21.68 7.43
N LEU A 425 -9.81 -21.46 7.95
CA LEU A 425 -9.57 -20.49 9.02
C LEU A 425 -9.97 -19.07 8.63
N ALA A 426 -9.62 -18.63 7.42
CA ALA A 426 -10.04 -17.33 6.90
C ALA A 426 -11.56 -17.21 6.80
N ASN A 427 -12.25 -18.26 6.36
CA ASN A 427 -13.71 -18.30 6.28
C ASN A 427 -14.36 -18.26 7.68
N GLU A 428 -13.75 -18.85 8.69
CA GLU A 428 -14.19 -18.72 10.09
C GLU A 428 -14.04 -17.29 10.60
N ILE A 429 -12.91 -16.64 10.32
CA ILE A 429 -12.71 -15.21 10.64
C ILE A 429 -13.75 -14.35 9.93
N LEU A 430 -13.92 -14.51 8.62
CA LEU A 430 -14.89 -13.76 7.81
C LEU A 430 -16.33 -13.95 8.30
N ALA A 431 -16.69 -15.15 8.74
CA ALA A 431 -18.01 -15.45 9.29
C ALA A 431 -18.32 -14.66 10.56
N LEU A 432 -17.32 -14.27 11.35
CA LEU A 432 -17.54 -13.41 12.51
C LEU A 432 -18.10 -12.04 12.11
N TRP A 433 -17.78 -11.52 10.92
CA TRP A 433 -18.28 -10.25 10.39
C TRP A 433 -19.35 -10.42 9.30
N ASP A 434 -19.97 -11.60 9.21
CA ASP A 434 -20.99 -11.93 8.20
C ASP A 434 -20.50 -11.67 6.74
N ARG A 435 -19.20 -11.87 6.50
CA ARG A 435 -18.57 -11.64 5.20
C ARG A 435 -18.70 -12.87 4.30
N PRO A 436 -18.78 -12.70 2.96
CA PRO A 436 -18.83 -13.83 2.03
C PRO A 436 -17.59 -14.71 2.15
N GLN A 437 -17.80 -16.01 2.00
CA GLN A 437 -16.72 -16.99 2.07
C GLN A 437 -15.83 -16.96 0.83
N ILE A 438 -14.54 -17.19 1.04
CA ILE A 438 -13.55 -17.45 0.00
C ILE A 438 -13.80 -18.85 -0.54
N VAL A 439 -13.91 -18.94 -1.86
CA VAL A 439 -14.07 -20.21 -2.58
C VAL A 439 -12.69 -20.76 -2.94
N GLN A 440 -12.43 -21.99 -2.52
CA GLN A 440 -11.25 -22.75 -2.89
C GLN A 440 -11.65 -23.96 -3.73
N THR A 441 -11.04 -24.10 -4.91
CA THR A 441 -11.13 -25.33 -5.72
C THR A 441 -9.96 -26.22 -5.35
N LEU A 442 -10.23 -27.45 -4.90
CA LEU A 442 -9.21 -28.46 -4.65
C LEU A 442 -9.12 -29.39 -5.85
N LEU A 443 -7.92 -29.51 -6.41
CA LEU A 443 -7.57 -30.38 -7.51
C LEU A 443 -6.58 -31.43 -7.02
N GLU A 444 -6.85 -32.69 -7.34
CA GLU A 444 -5.94 -33.80 -7.06
C GLU A 444 -5.20 -34.21 -8.33
N GLY A 445 -3.93 -34.53 -8.20
CA GLY A 445 -3.07 -34.99 -9.29
C GLY A 445 -1.89 -35.81 -8.80
N ASP A 446 -1.10 -36.31 -9.73
CA ASP A 446 0.11 -37.08 -9.44
C ASP A 446 1.27 -36.53 -10.29
N LEU A 447 2.32 -36.04 -9.63
CA LEU A 447 3.51 -35.52 -10.30
C LEU A 447 4.60 -36.59 -10.48
N GLY A 448 4.36 -37.81 -10.00
CA GLY A 448 5.32 -38.90 -9.91
C GLY A 448 6.28 -38.74 -8.73
N PRO A 449 6.98 -39.81 -8.33
CA PRO A 449 7.95 -39.75 -7.24
C PRO A 449 9.08 -38.77 -7.56
N ALA A 450 9.62 -38.14 -6.51
CA ALA A 450 10.81 -37.31 -6.62
C ALA A 450 11.99 -38.14 -7.16
N ALA A 451 12.49 -37.78 -8.34
CA ALA A 451 13.68 -38.38 -8.93
C ALA A 451 14.96 -37.97 -8.18
#